data_AF-A0A7X9PBZ9-F1
#
_entry.id   AF-A0A7X9PBZ9-F1
#
_cell.length_a   1.000
_cell.length_b   1.000
_cell.length_c   1.000
_cell.angle_alpha   90.00
_cell.angle_beta   90.00
_cell.angle_gamma   90.00
#
_symmetry.space_group_name_H-M   'P 1'
#
loop_
_entity.id
_entity.type
_entity.pdbx_description
1 polymer ?
#
loop_
_entity_poly.entity_id
_entity_poly.type
_entity_poly.pdbx_seq_one_letter_code
_entity_poly.pdbx_strand_id
1 'polypeptide(L)'
;MFRLFRLILLLCCVWLSVAPARAIDVQLGRLRFILNTPHDVTLLADGIPIIRESHFYMVKPGWTATLMNTDNVTPGYSTSYAAGVYTANVTYQNSEGLVRYSYELGPGNTYKVTVNYATKSQPAQIEWSMAYLNANLIAGMPWSANTVSGARSGTVPVFATTPDQTQSQLCPLVKSIHFDTNLGPLDVTIEASNSSVSGFRLFDARAGQQDWAKRNPIFWFGVGESPIPTVPEMRTITATWQLGEAPVRTVVPALDPAPVTLEREGAQAPYVIDLPIVPRPKERTTAGSACRLGQNVYITVPVGAPPEVMGAAVEIQQDLADLWGIDSEIGPS
;
A
#
# COMPACT_ATOMS: atom_id res chain seq x y z
N MET A 1 59.99 -23.66 -42.42
CA MET A 1 58.77 -22.98 -42.92
C MET A 1 57.55 -23.56 -42.21
N PHE A 2 56.79 -22.66 -41.58
CA PHE A 2 55.44 -22.77 -41.04
C PHE A 2 55.08 -23.88 -40.04
N ARG A 3 55.32 -23.53 -38.76
CA ARG A 3 54.49 -23.89 -37.61
C ARG A 3 53.06 -23.41 -37.85
N LEU A 4 52.04 -24.22 -37.53
CA LEU A 4 50.71 -23.66 -37.23
C LEU A 4 50.12 -24.30 -35.97
N PHE A 5 49.62 -23.40 -35.14
CA PHE A 5 49.33 -23.51 -33.73
C PHE A 5 48.11 -24.37 -33.42
N ARG A 6 48.19 -25.05 -32.27
CA ARG A 6 47.07 -25.58 -31.50
C ARG A 6 46.12 -24.43 -31.12
N LEU A 7 44.83 -24.55 -31.42
CA LEU A 7 43.78 -23.79 -30.77
C LEU A 7 42.75 -24.78 -30.22
N ILE A 8 42.97 -25.20 -28.97
CA ILE A 8 41.95 -25.89 -28.18
C ILE A 8 40.98 -24.81 -27.71
N LEU A 9 39.82 -24.74 -28.34
CA LEU A 9 38.71 -23.89 -27.93
C LEU A 9 38.14 -24.49 -26.63
N LEU A 10 38.57 -23.98 -25.47
CA LEU A 10 37.85 -24.21 -24.22
C LEU A 10 36.47 -23.58 -24.37
N LEU A 11 35.45 -24.40 -24.64
CA LEU A 11 34.07 -24.04 -24.32
C LEU A 11 33.98 -23.95 -22.79
N CYS A 12 34.21 -22.75 -22.26
CA CYS A 12 33.60 -22.37 -21.00
C CYS A 12 32.09 -22.35 -21.23
N CYS A 13 31.43 -23.50 -21.03
CA CYS A 13 30.02 -23.53 -20.69
C CYS A 13 29.87 -22.74 -19.39
N VAL A 14 29.66 -21.43 -19.52
CA VAL A 14 29.10 -20.63 -18.44
C VAL A 14 27.69 -21.17 -18.28
N TRP A 15 27.55 -22.12 -17.34
CA TRP A 15 26.26 -22.43 -16.77
C TRP A 15 25.76 -21.13 -16.16
N LEU A 16 24.95 -20.39 -16.91
CA LEU A 16 24.05 -19.38 -16.38
C LEU A 16 23.10 -20.16 -15.48
N SER A 17 23.53 -20.36 -14.23
CA SER A 17 22.61 -20.70 -13.15
C SER A 17 21.59 -19.57 -13.12
N VAL A 18 20.38 -19.84 -13.61
CA VAL A 18 19.23 -18.97 -13.41
C VAL A 18 18.97 -19.00 -11.92
N ALA A 19 19.63 -18.11 -11.18
CA ALA A 19 19.32 -17.90 -9.79
C ALA A 19 17.84 -17.49 -9.73
N PRO A 20 17.05 -18.03 -8.78
CA PRO A 20 15.69 -17.55 -8.57
C PRO A 20 15.74 -16.03 -8.40
N ALA A 21 14.77 -15.32 -9.00
CA ALA A 21 14.66 -13.87 -8.96
C ALA A 21 14.95 -13.37 -7.55
N ARG A 22 16.13 -12.80 -7.33
CA ARG A 22 16.49 -12.25 -6.03
C ARG A 22 15.58 -11.07 -5.79
N ALA A 23 14.79 -11.15 -4.72
CA ALA A 23 14.22 -9.99 -4.06
C ALA A 23 15.32 -8.91 -3.98
N ILE A 24 15.05 -7.74 -4.54
CA ILE A 24 15.93 -6.59 -4.34
C ILE A 24 15.48 -5.94 -3.04
N ASP A 25 16.42 -5.77 -2.12
CA ASP A 25 16.17 -5.11 -0.84
C ASP A 25 17.42 -4.30 -0.49
N VAL A 26 17.32 -2.99 -0.68
CA VAL A 26 18.46 -2.08 -0.55
C VAL A 26 18.05 -0.89 0.29
N GLN A 27 18.95 -0.46 1.17
CA GLN A 27 18.78 0.74 1.97
C GLN A 27 19.94 1.70 1.72
N LEU A 28 19.62 2.96 1.43
CA LEU A 28 20.58 4.07 1.32
C LEU A 28 20.02 5.28 2.07
N GLY A 29 20.74 5.71 3.11
CA GLY A 29 20.25 6.74 4.02
C GLY A 29 18.95 6.32 4.68
N ARG A 30 17.95 7.20 4.62
CA ARG A 30 16.62 6.98 5.22
C ARG A 30 15.74 6.07 4.37
N LEU A 31 16.06 5.92 3.08
CA LEU A 31 15.24 5.19 2.14
C LEU A 31 15.62 3.72 2.06
N ARG A 32 14.61 2.85 2.06
CA ARG A 32 14.74 1.43 1.74
C ARG A 32 13.83 1.11 0.56
N PHE A 33 14.42 0.57 -0.50
CA PHE A 33 13.74 0.12 -1.71
C PHE A 33 13.68 -1.40 -1.71
N ILE A 34 12.47 -1.93 -1.89
CA ILE A 34 12.20 -3.35 -2.00
C ILE A 34 11.49 -3.60 -3.34
N LEU A 35 11.96 -4.62 -4.05
CA LEU A 35 11.30 -5.18 -5.21
C LEU A 35 11.20 -6.69 -5.02
N ASN A 36 10.02 -7.14 -4.58
CA ASN A 36 9.64 -8.54 -4.72
C ASN A 36 8.73 -8.66 -5.94
N THR A 37 8.95 -9.68 -6.78
CA THR A 37 8.14 -9.87 -7.98
C THR A 37 6.65 -9.98 -7.59
N PRO A 38 5.70 -9.36 -8.31
CA PRO A 38 5.82 -8.24 -9.26
C PRO A 38 5.07 -6.96 -8.84
N HIS A 39 4.15 -7.02 -7.88
CA HIS A 39 3.44 -5.86 -7.30
C HIS A 39 4.20 -5.22 -6.13
N ASP A 40 5.24 -5.86 -5.62
CA ASP A 40 5.89 -5.44 -4.38
C ASP A 40 7.04 -4.46 -4.66
N VAL A 41 6.74 -3.40 -5.42
CA VAL A 41 7.59 -2.21 -5.48
C VAL A 41 7.27 -1.38 -4.24
N THR A 42 8.08 -1.54 -3.19
CA THR A 42 7.89 -0.81 -1.94
C THR A 42 9.05 0.16 -1.73
N LEU A 43 8.71 1.41 -1.40
CA LEU A 43 9.66 2.41 -0.94
C LEU A 43 9.29 2.79 0.49
N LEU A 44 10.23 2.63 1.42
CA LEU A 44 10.08 3.04 2.81
C LEU A 44 11.04 4.18 3.12
N ALA A 45 10.63 5.05 4.03
CA ALA A 45 11.49 6.02 4.69
C ALA A 45 11.41 5.81 6.20
N ASP A 46 12.53 5.55 6.86
CA ASP A 46 12.61 5.24 8.29
C ASP A 46 11.63 4.12 8.73
N GLY A 47 11.44 3.12 7.86
CA GLY A 47 10.50 2.01 8.07
C GLY A 47 9.03 2.32 7.79
N ILE A 48 8.68 3.56 7.44
CA ILE A 48 7.32 3.97 7.08
C ILE A 48 7.14 3.88 5.56
N PRO A 49 6.12 3.17 5.04
CA PRO A 49 5.88 3.10 3.61
C PRO A 49 5.55 4.48 3.00
N ILE A 50 6.26 4.87 1.95
CA ILE A 50 5.89 5.95 1.03
C ILE A 50 5.11 5.34 -0.12
N ILE A 51 5.74 4.41 -0.84
CA ILE A 51 5.12 3.65 -1.94
C ILE A 51 4.87 2.25 -1.41
N ARG A 52 3.62 1.79 -1.47
CA ARG A 52 3.25 0.43 -1.07
C ARG A 52 3.47 -0.56 -2.21
N GLU A 53 2.99 -0.20 -3.39
CA GLU A 53 2.97 -1.03 -4.58
C GLU A 53 3.10 -0.13 -5.84
N SER A 54 3.53 -0.72 -6.95
CA SER A 54 3.51 -0.13 -8.29
C SER A 54 3.24 -1.24 -9.29
N HIS A 55 2.50 -0.93 -10.36
CA HIS A 55 2.14 -1.93 -11.37
C HIS A 55 2.07 -1.32 -12.77
N PHE A 56 2.17 -2.16 -13.79
CA PHE A 56 2.05 -1.73 -15.18
C PHE A 56 1.23 -2.70 -16.02
N TYR A 57 0.23 -2.12 -16.67
CA TYR A 57 -0.60 -2.77 -17.67
C TYR A 57 -0.38 -2.12 -19.03
N MET A 58 -0.27 -2.96 -20.04
CA MET A 58 -0.49 -2.60 -21.44
C MET A 58 -1.75 -3.33 -21.89
N VAL A 59 -2.71 -2.61 -22.45
CA VAL A 59 -4.03 -3.13 -22.83
C VAL A 59 -4.39 -2.69 -24.24
N LYS A 60 -5.32 -3.39 -24.88
CA LYS A 60 -5.95 -2.91 -26.11
C LYS A 60 -6.78 -1.66 -25.82
N PRO A 61 -6.92 -0.74 -26.79
CA PRO A 61 -7.78 0.43 -26.64
C PRO A 61 -9.18 0.06 -26.13
N GLY A 62 -9.69 0.86 -25.18
CA GLY A 62 -10.97 0.62 -24.52
C GLY A 62 -10.95 -0.54 -23.52
N TRP A 63 -9.77 -0.95 -23.04
CA TRP A 63 -9.59 -2.03 -22.06
C TRP A 63 -10.21 -3.37 -22.49
N THR A 64 -10.25 -3.64 -23.79
CA THR A 64 -10.90 -4.84 -24.34
C THR A 64 -10.10 -6.13 -24.15
N ALA A 65 -8.78 -6.04 -23.95
CA ALA A 65 -7.92 -7.15 -23.60
C ALA A 65 -6.59 -6.68 -22.99
N THR A 66 -5.99 -7.48 -22.12
CA THR A 66 -4.63 -7.25 -21.61
C THR A 66 -3.59 -7.76 -22.61
N LEU A 67 -2.63 -6.91 -22.96
CA LEU A 67 -1.48 -7.24 -23.85
C LEU A 67 -0.23 -7.57 -23.03
N MET A 68 -0.01 -6.84 -21.95
CA MET A 68 1.02 -7.12 -20.97
C MET A 68 0.49 -6.79 -19.59
N ASN A 69 0.64 -7.73 -18.69
CA ASN A 69 0.65 -7.45 -17.27
C ASN A 69 2.04 -7.83 -16.75
N THR A 70 2.78 -6.88 -16.18
CA THR A 70 4.09 -7.18 -15.57
C THR A 70 3.99 -8.24 -14.49
N ASP A 71 2.80 -8.44 -13.91
CA ASP A 71 2.58 -9.42 -12.86
C ASP A 71 2.63 -10.87 -13.33
N ASN A 72 2.37 -11.07 -14.62
CA ASN A 72 2.29 -12.39 -15.24
C ASN A 72 3.50 -12.68 -16.13
N VAL A 73 4.52 -11.81 -16.11
CA VAL A 73 5.70 -11.91 -16.97
C VAL A 73 6.94 -12.08 -16.10
N THR A 74 7.70 -13.14 -16.33
CA THR A 74 8.98 -13.35 -15.65
C THR A 74 9.96 -12.23 -16.03
N PRO A 75 10.45 -11.44 -15.06
CA PRO A 75 11.39 -10.37 -15.33
C PRO A 75 12.84 -10.84 -15.50
N GLY A 76 13.60 -10.11 -16.31
CA GLY A 76 15.07 -10.12 -16.30
C GLY A 76 15.61 -9.00 -15.42
N TYR A 77 16.67 -9.28 -14.65
CA TYR A 77 17.24 -8.35 -13.68
C TYR A 77 18.72 -8.07 -13.91
N SER A 78 19.12 -6.83 -13.62
CA SER A 78 20.52 -6.50 -13.35
C SER A 78 20.60 -5.39 -12.31
N THR A 79 21.64 -5.40 -11.49
CA THR A 79 21.85 -4.42 -10.43
C THR A 79 23.27 -3.90 -10.49
N SER A 80 23.46 -2.63 -10.16
CA SER A 80 24.78 -2.01 -10.05
C SER A 80 24.79 -0.99 -8.92
N TYR A 81 25.97 -0.72 -8.37
CA TYR A 81 26.17 0.37 -7.42
C TYR A 81 27.41 1.15 -7.85
N ALA A 82 27.23 2.44 -8.14
CA ALA A 82 28.30 3.32 -8.59
C ALA A 82 28.03 4.76 -8.14
N ALA A 83 29.09 5.47 -7.74
CA ALA A 83 29.01 6.88 -7.33
C ALA A 83 27.91 7.19 -6.29
N GLY A 84 27.66 6.27 -5.35
CA GLY A 84 26.64 6.45 -4.30
C GLY A 84 25.21 6.17 -4.72
N VAL A 85 24.98 5.73 -5.97
CA VAL A 85 23.66 5.38 -6.49
C VAL A 85 23.57 3.87 -6.68
N TYR A 86 22.53 3.28 -6.10
CA TYR A 86 22.13 1.91 -6.40
C TYR A 86 21.12 1.92 -7.55
N THR A 87 21.38 1.12 -8.58
CA THR A 87 20.50 0.98 -9.73
C THR A 87 20.04 -0.45 -9.87
N ALA A 88 18.73 -0.65 -10.01
CA ALA A 88 18.10 -1.90 -10.39
C ALA A 88 17.39 -1.75 -11.73
N ASN A 89 17.86 -2.48 -12.74
CA ASN A 89 17.22 -2.54 -14.04
C ASN A 89 16.37 -3.81 -14.15
N VAL A 90 15.10 -3.65 -14.52
CA VAL A 90 14.13 -4.74 -14.64
C VAL A 90 13.52 -4.71 -16.03
N THR A 91 13.52 -5.85 -16.72
CA THR A 91 12.94 -5.96 -18.07
C THR A 91 11.84 -7.00 -18.08
N TYR A 92 10.65 -6.58 -18.54
CA TYR A 92 9.51 -7.44 -18.84
C TYR A 92 9.28 -7.45 -20.35
N GLN A 93 9.17 -8.64 -20.94
CA GLN A 93 8.98 -8.78 -22.37
C GLN A 93 8.10 -9.99 -22.70
N ASN A 94 7.16 -9.82 -23.62
CA ASN A 94 6.37 -10.92 -24.21
C ASN A 94 6.22 -10.71 -25.74
N SER A 95 5.28 -11.41 -26.38
CA SER A 95 4.99 -11.25 -27.82
C SER A 95 4.44 -9.86 -28.17
N GLU A 96 3.77 -9.20 -27.24
CA GLU A 96 3.01 -7.97 -27.48
C GLU A 96 3.81 -6.70 -27.22
N GLY A 97 4.72 -6.72 -26.24
CA GLY A 97 5.39 -5.51 -25.79
C GLY A 97 6.72 -5.71 -25.08
N LEU A 98 7.29 -4.60 -24.67
CA LEU A 98 8.50 -4.48 -23.86
C LEU A 98 8.28 -3.37 -22.81
N VAL A 99 8.65 -3.64 -21.56
CA VAL A 99 8.70 -2.67 -20.46
C VAL A 99 10.05 -2.81 -19.76
N ARG A 100 10.74 -1.70 -19.55
CA ARG A 100 12.02 -1.64 -18.83
C ARG A 100 11.96 -0.59 -17.73
N TYR A 101 12.20 -1.01 -16.50
CA TYR A 101 12.41 -0.12 -15.38
C TYR A 101 13.90 0.08 -15.12
N SER A 102 14.27 1.32 -14.80
CA SER A 102 15.49 1.66 -14.07
C SER A 102 15.06 2.30 -12.76
N TYR A 103 15.24 1.58 -11.66
CA TYR A 103 15.06 2.09 -10.31
C TYR A 103 16.41 2.56 -9.78
N GLU A 104 16.50 3.80 -9.36
CA GLU A 104 17.70 4.43 -8.82
C GLU A 104 17.42 4.90 -7.39
N LEU A 105 18.19 4.40 -6.44
CA LEU A 105 18.23 4.91 -5.07
C LEU A 105 19.54 5.68 -4.88
N GLY A 106 19.44 6.98 -4.65
CA GLY A 106 20.58 7.90 -4.67
C GLY A 106 20.88 8.57 -3.33
N PRO A 107 21.97 9.35 -3.25
CA PRO A 107 22.29 10.18 -2.09
C PRO A 107 21.20 11.23 -1.87
N GLY A 108 21.10 11.75 -0.64
CA GLY A 108 20.15 12.81 -0.32
C GLY A 108 18.68 12.36 -0.28
N ASN A 109 18.40 11.08 -0.06
CA ASN A 109 17.04 10.51 -0.03
C ASN A 109 16.26 10.72 -1.35
N THR A 110 16.96 10.54 -2.48
CA THR A 110 16.34 10.52 -3.81
C THR A 110 16.01 9.09 -4.22
N TYR A 111 14.79 8.86 -4.68
CA TYR A 111 14.38 7.65 -5.39
C TYR A 111 13.86 8.05 -6.76
N LYS A 112 14.41 7.45 -7.81
CA LYS A 112 14.01 7.72 -9.18
C LYS A 112 13.60 6.42 -9.86
N VAL A 113 12.50 6.47 -10.60
CA VAL A 113 12.04 5.36 -11.43
C VAL A 113 11.85 5.87 -12.85
N THR A 114 12.60 5.29 -13.78
CA THR A 114 12.41 5.50 -15.21
C THR A 114 11.79 4.26 -15.83
N VAL A 115 10.60 4.39 -16.41
CA VAL A 115 9.95 3.35 -17.20
C VAL A 115 10.10 3.66 -18.69
N ASN A 116 10.60 2.68 -19.44
CA ASN A 116 10.64 2.70 -20.89
C ASN A 116 9.73 1.60 -21.42
N TYR A 117 8.83 1.91 -22.35
CA TYR A 117 7.91 0.92 -22.86
C TYR A 117 7.57 1.14 -24.32
N ALA A 118 7.24 0.05 -25.01
CA ALA A 118 6.71 0.07 -26.37
C ALA A 118 5.84 -1.16 -26.65
N THR A 119 4.85 -0.96 -27.52
CA THR A 119 4.12 -2.05 -28.19
C THR A 119 4.91 -2.54 -29.40
N LYS A 120 4.77 -3.81 -29.75
CA LYS A 120 5.48 -4.42 -30.88
C LYS A 120 4.69 -4.43 -32.19
N SER A 121 3.36 -4.55 -32.12
CA SER A 121 2.56 -4.91 -33.30
C SER A 121 1.19 -4.25 -33.41
N GLN A 122 0.69 -3.63 -32.34
CA GLN A 122 -0.69 -3.11 -32.31
C GLN A 122 -0.84 -1.86 -31.43
N PRO A 123 -1.83 -0.99 -31.72
CA PRO A 123 -2.19 0.08 -30.81
C PRO A 123 -2.48 -0.46 -29.41
N ALA A 124 -2.05 0.28 -28.40
CA ALA A 124 -2.27 -0.07 -27.00
C ALA A 124 -2.66 1.16 -26.18
N GLN A 125 -3.16 0.93 -24.99
CA GLN A 125 -3.20 1.90 -23.90
C GLN A 125 -2.34 1.37 -22.76
N ILE A 126 -1.84 2.27 -21.92
CA ILE A 126 -1.14 1.87 -20.69
C ILE A 126 -1.85 2.38 -19.45
N GLU A 127 -1.73 1.58 -18.40
CA GLU A 127 -1.86 2.04 -17.04
C GLU A 127 -0.53 1.79 -16.34
N TRP A 128 0.08 2.84 -15.82
CA TRP A 128 1.20 2.73 -14.91
C TRP A 128 0.81 3.42 -13.61
N SER A 129 0.59 2.61 -12.57
CA SER A 129 0.54 3.14 -11.21
C SER A 129 1.97 3.26 -10.72
N MET A 130 2.52 4.46 -10.74
CA MET A 130 3.88 4.69 -10.24
C MET A 130 3.95 4.57 -8.72
N ALA A 131 2.82 4.81 -8.03
CA ALA A 131 2.70 4.55 -6.61
C ALA A 131 1.26 4.33 -6.19
N TYR A 132 1.06 3.28 -5.41
CA TYR A 132 0.06 3.26 -4.35
C TYR A 132 0.65 4.03 -3.17
N LEU A 133 0.42 5.34 -3.17
CA LEU A 133 0.96 6.27 -2.18
C LEU A 133 0.25 6.04 -0.85
N ASN A 134 1.02 5.85 0.22
CA ASN A 134 0.47 5.62 1.56
C ASN A 134 -0.34 6.84 2.02
N ALA A 135 -1.67 6.68 2.15
CA ALA A 135 -2.54 7.81 2.50
C ALA A 135 -2.25 8.37 3.89
N ASN A 136 -1.82 7.54 4.84
CA ASN A 136 -1.50 7.96 6.21
C ASN A 136 -0.30 8.92 6.26
N LEU A 137 0.54 8.94 5.21
CA LEU A 137 1.69 9.84 5.13
C LEU A 137 1.26 11.28 4.81
N ILE A 138 0.19 11.44 4.02
CA ILE A 138 -0.20 12.73 3.44
C ILE A 138 -1.58 13.22 3.88
N ALA A 139 -2.40 12.38 4.51
CA ALA A 139 -3.74 12.77 4.97
C ALA A 139 -3.68 13.95 5.95
N GLY A 140 -4.50 14.98 5.69
CA GLY A 140 -4.51 16.22 6.46
C GLY A 140 -3.34 17.17 6.17
N MET A 141 -2.38 16.78 5.34
CA MET A 141 -1.21 17.60 5.02
C MET A 141 -1.52 18.59 3.89
N PRO A 142 -0.90 19.79 3.91
CA PRO A 142 -0.95 20.68 2.76
C PRO A 142 -0.18 20.09 1.58
N TRP A 143 -0.60 20.45 0.37
CA TRP A 143 0.07 20.09 -0.86
C TRP A 143 0.06 21.23 -1.87
N SER A 144 1.06 21.24 -2.74
CA SER A 144 1.10 22.11 -3.92
C SER A 144 1.58 21.33 -5.13
N ALA A 145 1.13 21.69 -6.32
CA ALA A 145 1.50 20.99 -7.55
C ALA A 145 1.59 21.93 -8.73
N ASN A 146 2.49 21.62 -9.66
CA ASN A 146 2.45 22.16 -11.01
C ASN A 146 1.79 21.14 -11.92
N THR A 147 0.76 21.56 -12.65
CA THR A 147 0.05 20.72 -13.60
C THR A 147 0.26 21.22 -15.02
N VAL A 148 -0.17 20.44 -16.02
CA VAL A 148 -0.25 20.93 -17.42
C VAL A 148 -1.13 22.19 -17.53
N SER A 149 -2.15 22.35 -16.69
CA SER A 149 -3.10 23.46 -16.71
C SER A 149 -2.73 24.63 -15.78
N GLY A 150 -1.58 24.56 -15.10
CA GLY A 150 -1.13 25.59 -14.15
C GLY A 150 -0.94 25.06 -12.72
N ALA A 151 -0.58 25.96 -11.81
CA ALA A 151 -0.34 25.62 -10.41
C ALA A 151 -1.66 25.29 -9.67
N ARG A 152 -1.59 24.38 -8.70
CA ARG A 152 -2.68 23.99 -7.80
C ARG A 152 -2.15 23.80 -6.39
N SER A 153 -3.01 23.93 -5.39
CA SER A 153 -2.68 23.63 -4.00
C SER A 153 -3.94 23.30 -3.21
N GLY A 154 -3.76 22.75 -2.02
CA GLY A 154 -4.86 22.47 -1.09
C GLY A 154 -4.38 21.68 0.12
N THR A 155 -5.33 21.03 0.78
CA THR A 155 -5.08 20.09 1.87
C THR A 155 -5.61 18.73 1.49
N VAL A 156 -4.84 17.68 1.78
CA VAL A 156 -5.28 16.30 1.52
C VAL A 156 -6.43 15.95 2.47
N PRO A 157 -7.59 15.46 1.98
CA PRO A 157 -8.68 15.06 2.83
C PRO A 157 -8.26 14.00 3.87
N VAL A 158 -8.68 14.18 5.13
CA VAL A 158 -8.42 13.20 6.18
C VAL A 158 -9.19 11.90 5.92
N PHE A 159 -10.43 12.02 5.43
CA PHE A 159 -11.29 10.90 5.07
C PHE A 159 -11.67 10.96 3.59
N ALA A 160 -11.88 9.78 3.00
CA ALA A 160 -12.39 9.68 1.64
C ALA A 160 -13.82 10.22 1.57
N THR A 161 -14.10 11.01 0.54
CA THR A 161 -15.42 11.65 0.36
C THR A 161 -16.30 10.92 -0.64
N THR A 162 -15.70 10.22 -1.60
CA THR A 162 -16.42 9.59 -2.71
C THR A 162 -15.62 8.42 -3.30
N PRO A 163 -16.28 7.33 -3.72
CA PRO A 163 -15.63 6.24 -4.46
C PRO A 163 -15.38 6.57 -5.93
N ASP A 164 -15.93 7.67 -6.45
CA ASP A 164 -15.75 8.09 -7.84
C ASP A 164 -14.32 8.63 -8.04
N GLN A 165 -13.55 8.01 -8.94
CA GLN A 165 -12.14 8.36 -9.19
C GLN A 165 -11.93 9.78 -9.72
N THR A 166 -12.90 10.31 -10.46
CA THR A 166 -12.83 11.67 -11.03
C THR A 166 -13.14 12.71 -9.96
N GLN A 167 -14.15 12.45 -9.14
CA GLN A 167 -14.52 13.36 -8.03
C GLN A 167 -13.53 13.31 -6.87
N SER A 168 -12.86 12.18 -6.65
CA SER A 168 -11.82 11.98 -5.63
C SER A 168 -10.43 12.41 -6.09
N GLN A 169 -10.31 12.98 -7.29
CA GLN A 169 -9.05 13.41 -7.85
C GLN A 169 -8.50 14.63 -7.11
N LEU A 170 -7.40 14.42 -6.38
CA LEU A 170 -6.71 15.50 -5.67
C LEU A 170 -6.04 16.45 -6.66
N CYS A 171 -5.36 15.89 -7.67
CA CYS A 171 -4.65 16.68 -8.67
C CYS A 171 -4.63 16.00 -10.05
N PRO A 172 -5.14 16.65 -11.11
CA PRO A 172 -5.03 16.20 -12.49
C PRO A 172 -3.76 16.70 -13.17
N LEU A 173 -3.31 15.94 -14.18
CA LEU A 173 -2.23 16.30 -15.11
C LEU A 173 -0.95 16.78 -14.40
N VAL A 174 -0.55 16.06 -13.36
CA VAL A 174 0.57 16.40 -12.48
C VAL A 174 1.89 16.38 -13.25
N LYS A 175 2.69 17.45 -13.11
CA LYS A 175 4.11 17.50 -13.52
C LYS A 175 5.03 17.46 -12.32
N SER A 176 4.66 18.18 -11.26
CA SER A 176 5.31 18.06 -9.96
C SER A 176 4.28 18.20 -8.85
N ILE A 177 4.49 17.56 -7.71
CA ILE A 177 3.67 17.70 -6.51
C ILE A 177 4.55 17.64 -5.26
N HIS A 178 4.21 18.46 -4.30
CA HIS A 178 4.88 18.62 -3.02
C HIS A 178 3.89 18.36 -1.89
N PHE A 179 4.32 17.61 -0.87
CA PHE A 179 3.58 17.39 0.37
C PHE A 179 4.45 17.70 1.58
N ASP A 180 3.90 18.43 2.56
CA ASP A 180 4.54 18.58 3.86
C ASP A 180 4.21 17.36 4.73
N THR A 181 5.03 16.31 4.64
CA THR A 181 4.78 15.07 5.40
C THR A 181 5.45 15.09 6.77
N ASN A 182 4.97 14.25 7.69
CA ASN A 182 5.63 14.04 8.98
C ASN A 182 7.03 13.37 8.89
N LEU A 183 7.43 12.89 7.71
CA LEU A 183 8.77 12.37 7.43
C LEU A 183 9.72 13.43 6.85
N GLY A 184 9.21 14.63 6.58
CA GLY A 184 9.89 15.67 5.80
C GLY A 184 9.10 16.02 4.54
N PRO A 185 9.43 17.12 3.88
CA PRO A 185 8.80 17.47 2.62
C PRO A 185 9.04 16.37 1.59
N LEU A 186 7.99 16.00 0.86
CA LEU A 186 8.05 14.99 -0.20
C LEU A 186 7.74 15.66 -1.53
N ASP A 187 8.76 15.78 -2.38
CA ASP A 187 8.65 16.30 -3.72
C ASP A 187 8.64 15.16 -4.73
N VAL A 188 7.72 15.19 -5.68
CA VAL A 188 7.64 14.25 -6.80
C VAL A 188 7.62 15.05 -8.09
N THR A 189 8.57 14.78 -8.99
CA THR A 189 8.65 15.40 -10.32
C THR A 189 8.54 14.33 -11.40
N ILE A 190 7.79 14.64 -12.46
CA ILE A 190 7.47 13.72 -13.54
C ILE A 190 7.92 14.33 -14.87
N GLU A 191 8.77 13.59 -15.57
CA GLU A 191 9.27 13.92 -16.90
C GLU A 191 8.81 12.84 -17.86
N ALA A 192 8.07 13.23 -18.90
CA ALA A 192 7.57 12.30 -19.91
C ALA A 192 8.11 12.68 -21.28
N SER A 193 8.50 11.70 -22.09
CA SER A 193 9.16 11.94 -23.38
C SER A 193 8.31 12.72 -24.38
N ASN A 194 6.98 12.71 -24.23
CA ASN A 194 6.07 13.54 -25.00
C ASN A 194 4.75 13.82 -24.24
N SER A 195 3.95 14.74 -24.76
CA SER A 195 2.69 15.17 -24.15
C SER A 195 1.56 14.12 -24.16
N SER A 196 1.66 13.06 -24.98
CA SER A 196 0.63 12.02 -25.00
C SER A 196 0.68 11.08 -23.79
N VAL A 197 1.77 11.15 -23.00
CA VAL A 197 2.01 10.34 -21.80
C VAL A 197 2.18 11.19 -20.53
N SER A 198 1.75 12.45 -20.55
CA SER A 198 1.82 13.39 -19.42
C SER A 198 0.53 13.45 -18.57
N GLY A 199 -0.39 12.50 -18.77
CA GLY A 199 -1.71 12.44 -18.13
C GLY A 199 -1.71 11.95 -16.68
N PHE A 200 -0.70 12.30 -15.88
CA PHE A 200 -0.57 11.80 -14.51
C PHE A 200 -1.66 12.37 -13.61
N ARG A 201 -2.25 11.51 -12.79
CA ARG A 201 -3.33 11.86 -11.86
C ARG A 201 -3.07 11.24 -10.50
N LEU A 202 -3.44 12.00 -9.48
CA LEU A 202 -3.48 11.57 -8.10
C LEU A 202 -4.93 11.61 -7.63
N PHE A 203 -5.49 10.47 -7.22
CA PHE A 203 -6.85 10.39 -6.68
C PHE A 203 -6.90 9.54 -5.40
N ASP A 204 -7.87 9.86 -4.55
CA ASP A 204 -8.11 9.14 -3.30
C ASP A 204 -8.85 7.83 -3.58
N ALA A 205 -8.17 6.70 -3.37
CA ALA A 205 -8.76 5.40 -3.61
C ALA A 205 -9.37 4.77 -2.35
N ARG A 206 -9.31 5.42 -1.19
CA ARG A 206 -9.73 4.83 0.10
C ARG A 206 -11.22 4.48 0.19
N ALA A 207 -12.08 5.10 -0.63
CA ALA A 207 -13.51 4.76 -0.73
C ALA A 207 -13.79 3.69 -1.81
N GLY A 208 -12.77 3.28 -2.58
CA GLY A 208 -12.88 2.32 -3.66
C GLY A 208 -13.36 0.95 -3.20
N GLN A 209 -14.10 0.26 -4.08
CA GLN A 209 -14.62 -1.08 -3.80
C GLN A 209 -13.72 -2.21 -4.30
N GLN A 210 -12.70 -1.87 -5.07
CA GLN A 210 -11.74 -2.81 -5.64
C GLN A 210 -10.83 -3.38 -4.54
N ASP A 211 -10.40 -4.63 -4.70
CA ASP A 211 -9.58 -5.32 -3.68
C ASP A 211 -8.27 -4.59 -3.36
N TRP A 212 -7.62 -4.03 -4.39
CA TRP A 212 -6.40 -3.25 -4.24
C TRP A 212 -6.62 -1.98 -3.39
N ALA A 213 -7.79 -1.36 -3.47
CA ALA A 213 -8.15 -0.18 -2.69
C ALA A 213 -8.51 -0.52 -1.23
N LYS A 214 -9.08 -1.70 -1.00
CA LYS A 214 -9.52 -2.16 0.33
C LYS A 214 -8.38 -2.62 1.24
N ARG A 215 -7.32 -3.19 0.66
CA ARG A 215 -6.20 -3.78 1.43
C ARG A 215 -5.37 -2.74 2.17
N ASN A 216 -5.20 -1.56 1.58
CA ASN A 216 -4.35 -0.51 2.12
C ASN A 216 -5.01 0.85 1.90
N PRO A 217 -4.98 1.78 2.88
CA PRO A 217 -5.43 3.14 2.65
C PRO A 217 -4.43 3.85 1.74
N ILE A 218 -4.80 4.06 0.48
CA ILE A 218 -3.90 4.60 -0.55
C ILE A 218 -4.52 5.75 -1.34
N PHE A 219 -3.64 6.61 -1.83
CA PHE A 219 -3.91 7.41 -3.02
C PHE A 219 -3.27 6.71 -4.21
N TRP A 220 -4.02 6.58 -5.31
CA TRP A 220 -3.47 6.07 -6.55
C TRP A 220 -2.78 7.20 -7.30
N PHE A 221 -1.50 7.03 -7.61
CA PHE A 221 -0.71 8.00 -8.35
C PHE A 221 -0.08 7.36 -9.58
N GLY A 222 -0.41 7.87 -10.76
CA GLY A 222 0.06 7.29 -12.00
C GLY A 222 -0.59 7.88 -13.23
N VAL A 223 -0.46 7.19 -14.36
CA VAL A 223 -1.10 7.52 -15.63
C VAL A 223 -1.94 6.33 -16.09
N GLY A 224 -3.18 6.59 -16.52
CA GLY A 224 -4.08 5.58 -17.06
C GLY A 224 -4.56 5.97 -18.45
N GLU A 225 -4.92 4.97 -19.26
CA GLU A 225 -5.54 5.13 -20.58
C GLU A 225 -4.72 5.92 -21.62
N SER A 226 -3.42 6.09 -21.40
CA SER A 226 -2.56 6.82 -22.33
C SER A 226 -2.32 5.98 -23.60
N PRO A 227 -2.64 6.50 -24.80
CA PRO A 227 -2.54 5.73 -26.03
C PRO A 227 -1.09 5.59 -26.51
N ILE A 228 -0.79 4.40 -27.02
CA ILE A 228 0.41 4.08 -27.79
C ILE A 228 -0.04 3.80 -29.23
N PRO A 229 0.29 4.65 -30.22
CA PRO A 229 0.07 4.36 -31.62
C PRO A 229 0.87 3.14 -32.08
N THR A 230 0.54 2.56 -33.23
CA THR A 230 1.20 1.38 -33.83
C THR A 230 2.67 1.60 -34.25
N VAL A 231 3.31 2.69 -33.81
CA VAL A 231 4.71 2.97 -34.09
C VAL A 231 5.54 2.34 -32.97
N PRO A 232 6.53 1.49 -33.27
CA PRO A 232 7.45 0.93 -32.28
C PRO A 232 8.45 2.00 -31.82
N GLU A 233 7.93 3.08 -31.23
CA GLU A 233 8.71 4.12 -30.58
C GLU A 233 8.74 3.85 -29.08
N MET A 234 9.94 3.86 -28.51
CA MET A 234 10.11 3.73 -27.07
C MET A 234 9.62 5.00 -26.39
N ARG A 235 8.65 4.85 -25.49
CA ARG A 235 8.15 5.92 -24.64
C ARG A 235 8.88 5.85 -23.32
N THR A 236 9.27 7.00 -22.79
CA THR A 236 10.01 7.10 -21.53
C THR A 236 9.27 8.01 -20.58
N ILE A 237 9.11 7.55 -19.35
CA ILE A 237 8.64 8.39 -18.25
C ILE A 237 9.58 8.21 -17.07
N THR A 238 9.99 9.31 -16.46
CA THR A 238 10.79 9.34 -15.25
C THR A 238 10.00 10.02 -14.15
N ALA A 239 9.87 9.35 -13.00
CA ALA A 239 9.39 9.95 -11.76
C ALA A 239 10.54 10.02 -10.76
N THR A 240 10.82 11.21 -10.27
CA THR A 240 11.83 11.47 -9.25
C THR A 240 11.14 11.87 -7.95
N TRP A 241 11.35 11.07 -6.93
CA TRP A 241 10.88 11.26 -5.56
C TRP A 241 12.04 11.77 -4.72
N GLN A 242 11.83 12.90 -4.07
CA GLN A 242 12.82 13.55 -3.23
C GLN A 242 12.22 13.73 -1.84
N LEU A 243 12.78 13.03 -0.85
CA LEU A 243 12.40 13.21 0.54
C LEU A 243 13.37 14.21 1.19
N GLY A 244 12.86 15.28 1.75
CA GLY A 244 13.64 16.23 2.53
C GLY A 244 14.11 15.66 3.86
N GLU A 245 14.82 16.49 4.61
CA GLU A 245 15.24 16.15 5.96
C GLU A 245 14.03 15.90 6.88
N ALA A 246 14.22 15.02 7.86
CA ALA A 246 13.20 14.80 8.86
C ALA A 246 12.95 16.14 9.59
N PRO A 247 11.69 16.54 9.80
CA PRO A 247 11.42 17.72 10.59
C PRO A 247 12.03 17.51 11.97
N VAL A 248 12.69 18.55 12.50
CA VAL A 248 13.23 18.51 13.86
C VAL A 248 12.07 18.25 14.79
N ARG A 249 11.96 17.02 15.28
CA ARG A 249 11.03 16.70 16.36
C ARG A 249 11.59 17.40 17.58
N THR A 250 11.06 18.57 17.91
CA THR A 250 11.05 19.00 19.30
C THR A 250 10.44 17.83 20.05
N VAL A 251 11.23 17.16 20.89
CA VAL A 251 10.71 16.19 21.83
C VAL A 251 9.69 16.97 22.64
N VAL A 252 8.42 16.86 22.27
CA VAL A 252 7.33 17.34 23.11
C VAL A 252 7.58 16.57 24.40
N PRO A 253 7.84 17.24 25.53
CA PRO A 253 7.88 16.55 26.82
C PRO A 253 6.66 15.66 26.84
N ALA A 254 6.82 14.38 27.20
CA ALA A 254 5.69 13.46 27.25
C ALA A 254 4.51 14.21 27.84
N LEU A 255 3.41 14.30 27.09
CA LEU A 255 2.17 14.85 27.59
C LEU A 255 1.72 13.89 28.68
N ASP A 256 2.23 14.11 29.88
CA ASP A 256 1.70 13.62 31.13
C ASP A 256 0.67 14.67 31.55
N PRO A 257 -0.49 14.61 30.89
CA PRO A 257 -1.58 14.08 31.66
C PRO A 257 -2.09 12.80 31.01
N ALA A 258 -2.33 11.80 31.84
CA ALA A 258 -3.32 10.78 31.53
C ALA A 258 -4.55 11.44 30.87
N PRO A 259 -5.09 10.87 29.78
CA PRO A 259 -6.28 11.42 29.15
C PRO A 259 -7.35 11.66 30.23
N VAL A 260 -7.80 12.90 30.36
CA VAL A 260 -8.88 13.22 31.28
C VAL A 260 -10.15 12.65 30.67
N THR A 261 -10.60 11.52 31.19
CA THR A 261 -11.90 10.96 30.86
C THR A 261 -12.96 11.93 31.38
N LEU A 262 -13.58 12.67 30.47
CA LEU A 262 -14.74 13.49 30.78
C LEU A 262 -15.97 12.61 30.60
N GLU A 263 -16.66 12.30 31.70
CA GLU A 263 -18.00 11.73 31.59
C GLU A 263 -18.91 12.78 30.94
N ARG A 264 -19.46 12.43 29.78
CA ARG A 264 -20.42 13.25 29.06
C ARG A 264 -21.74 12.52 29.04
N GLU A 265 -22.75 13.13 29.64
CA GLU A 265 -24.12 12.61 29.61
C GLU A 265 -24.57 12.46 28.14
N GLY A 266 -24.89 11.23 27.74
CA GLY A 266 -25.25 10.89 26.36
C GLY A 266 -24.08 10.53 25.42
N ALA A 267 -22.84 10.36 25.92
CA ALA A 267 -21.78 9.76 25.12
C ALA A 267 -22.14 8.33 24.70
N GLN A 268 -22.24 8.07 23.39
CA GLN A 268 -22.43 6.74 22.85
C GLN A 268 -21.07 6.13 22.48
N ALA A 269 -20.79 4.93 22.96
CA ALA A 269 -19.61 4.18 22.53
C ALA A 269 -19.73 3.87 21.02
N PRO A 270 -18.71 4.15 20.21
CA PRO A 270 -18.71 3.74 18.82
C PRO A 270 -18.61 2.20 18.82
N TYR A 271 -19.69 1.53 18.42
CA TYR A 271 -19.83 0.08 18.28
C TYR A 271 -20.02 -0.71 19.59
N VAL A 272 -21.22 -0.64 20.17
CA VAL A 272 -21.77 -1.80 20.90
C VAL A 272 -22.37 -2.73 19.85
N ILE A 273 -21.54 -3.42 19.09
CA ILE A 273 -22.02 -4.60 18.34
C ILE A 273 -22.13 -5.68 19.42
N ASP A 274 -23.34 -6.19 19.66
CA ASP A 274 -23.53 -7.42 20.44
C ASP A 274 -22.46 -8.43 19.97
N LEU A 275 -21.57 -8.85 20.88
CA LEU A 275 -20.56 -9.85 20.54
C LEU A 275 -21.26 -11.06 19.91
N PRO A 276 -20.85 -11.50 18.72
CA PRO A 276 -21.54 -12.59 18.05
C PRO A 276 -21.41 -13.87 18.88
N ILE A 277 -22.53 -14.55 19.16
CA ILE A 277 -22.52 -15.87 19.79
C ILE A 277 -21.93 -16.88 18.80
N VAL A 278 -20.84 -17.53 19.19
CA VAL A 278 -20.14 -18.56 18.40
C VAL A 278 -20.09 -19.86 19.21
N PRO A 279 -20.53 -21.01 18.65
CA PRO A 279 -21.14 -21.18 17.33
C PRO A 279 -22.54 -20.54 17.21
N ARG A 280 -22.94 -20.20 15.98
CA ARG A 280 -24.23 -19.54 15.72
C ARG A 280 -25.39 -20.48 16.11
N PRO A 281 -26.33 -20.05 16.98
CA PRO A 281 -27.49 -20.88 17.33
C PRO A 281 -28.42 -21.07 16.14
N LYS A 282 -29.17 -22.18 16.12
CA LYS A 282 -30.14 -22.49 15.06
C LYS A 282 -31.27 -21.46 14.99
N GLU A 283 -31.68 -20.93 16.14
CA GLU A 283 -32.71 -19.90 16.28
C GLU A 283 -32.32 -18.91 17.39
N ARG A 284 -32.65 -17.62 17.21
CA ARG A 284 -32.52 -16.56 18.24
C ARG A 284 -33.76 -15.68 18.19
N THR A 285 -34.48 -15.59 19.30
CA THR A 285 -35.56 -14.63 19.50
C THR A 285 -35.17 -13.67 20.63
N THR A 286 -35.33 -12.37 20.40
CA THR A 286 -35.12 -11.34 21.42
C THR A 286 -36.48 -10.83 21.85
N ALA A 287 -36.88 -11.14 23.08
CA ALA A 287 -38.09 -10.60 23.69
C ALA A 287 -37.71 -9.74 24.90
N GLY A 288 -38.18 -8.50 24.94
CA GLY A 288 -38.08 -7.64 26.13
C GLY A 288 -36.88 -6.67 26.18
N SER A 289 -36.71 -6.09 27.37
CA SER A 289 -35.65 -5.15 27.72
C SER A 289 -34.36 -5.85 28.14
N ALA A 290 -33.23 -5.13 28.10
CA ALA A 290 -31.92 -5.66 28.49
C ALA A 290 -31.91 -6.22 29.94
N CYS A 291 -31.35 -7.42 30.12
CA CYS A 291 -31.00 -7.95 31.43
C CYS A 291 -29.68 -7.32 31.88
N ARG A 292 -29.73 -6.42 32.86
CA ARG A 292 -28.53 -5.77 33.40
C ARG A 292 -28.04 -6.53 34.62
N LEU A 293 -26.80 -6.99 34.59
CA LEU A 293 -26.11 -7.51 35.76
C LEU A 293 -25.59 -6.33 36.59
N GLY A 294 -25.89 -6.33 37.89
CA GLY A 294 -25.46 -5.30 38.85
C GLY A 294 -24.42 -5.83 39.84
N GLN A 295 -24.13 -5.08 40.89
CA GLN A 295 -23.09 -5.42 41.89
C GLN A 295 -23.48 -6.54 42.88
N ASN A 296 -24.63 -7.20 42.71
CA ASN A 296 -25.11 -8.27 43.60
C ASN A 296 -25.78 -9.38 42.78
N VAL A 297 -25.00 -10.08 41.95
CA VAL A 297 -25.52 -11.18 41.12
C VAL A 297 -25.63 -12.44 41.96
N TYR A 298 -26.77 -13.12 41.87
CA TYR A 298 -26.99 -14.41 42.50
C TYR A 298 -27.21 -15.48 41.43
N ILE A 299 -26.38 -16.51 41.43
CA ILE A 299 -26.49 -17.67 40.55
C ILE A 299 -27.31 -18.71 41.28
N THR A 300 -28.52 -18.98 40.77
CA THR A 300 -29.43 -19.94 41.39
C THR A 300 -29.26 -21.32 40.79
N VAL A 301 -29.06 -22.32 41.65
CA VAL A 301 -28.97 -23.74 41.27
C VAL A 301 -30.14 -24.50 41.91
N PRO A 302 -30.97 -25.24 41.16
CA PRO A 302 -32.08 -25.97 41.73
C PRO A 302 -31.68 -26.99 42.79
N VAL A 303 -32.49 -27.11 43.85
CA VAL A 303 -32.30 -28.15 44.87
C VAL A 303 -32.42 -29.53 44.24
N GLY A 304 -31.38 -30.36 44.38
CA GLY A 304 -31.31 -31.69 43.77
C GLY A 304 -30.77 -31.73 42.33
N ALA A 305 -30.24 -30.60 41.83
CA ALA A 305 -29.57 -30.59 40.53
C ALA A 305 -28.37 -31.56 40.51
N PRO A 306 -28.07 -32.17 39.34
CA PRO A 306 -26.88 -33.00 39.16
C PRO A 306 -25.58 -32.24 39.51
N PRO A 307 -24.52 -32.93 39.97
CA PRO A 307 -23.24 -32.30 40.29
C PRO A 307 -22.64 -31.47 39.15
N GLU A 308 -22.87 -31.85 37.88
CA GLU A 308 -22.39 -31.05 36.74
C GLU A 308 -23.01 -29.64 36.68
N VAL A 309 -24.24 -29.46 37.17
CA VAL A 309 -24.91 -28.15 37.19
C VAL A 309 -24.28 -27.24 38.24
N MET A 310 -23.90 -27.79 39.39
CA MET A 310 -23.15 -27.07 40.41
C MET A 310 -21.75 -26.71 39.91
N GLY A 311 -21.08 -27.63 39.19
CA GLY A 311 -19.79 -27.36 38.54
C GLY A 311 -19.87 -26.20 37.55
N ALA A 312 -20.89 -26.19 36.68
CA ALA A 312 -21.11 -25.10 35.73
C ALA A 312 -21.43 -23.75 36.42
N ALA A 313 -22.17 -23.77 37.54
CA ALA A 313 -22.45 -22.56 38.31
C ALA A 313 -21.17 -21.93 38.91
N VAL A 314 -20.24 -22.76 39.38
CA VAL A 314 -18.93 -22.31 39.88
C VAL A 314 -18.07 -21.74 38.75
N GLU A 315 -18.08 -22.36 37.56
CA GLU A 315 -17.38 -21.84 36.39
C GLU A 315 -17.91 -20.46 35.98
N ILE A 316 -19.24 -20.29 35.94
CA ILE A 316 -19.87 -19.00 35.65
C ILE A 316 -19.53 -17.95 36.73
N GLN A 317 -19.53 -18.33 38.01
CA GLN A 317 -19.14 -17.44 39.11
C GLN A 317 -17.70 -16.93 38.95
N GLN A 318 -16.79 -17.83 38.61
CA GLN A 318 -15.37 -17.53 38.37
C GLN A 318 -15.22 -16.58 37.17
N ASP A 319 -15.87 -16.88 36.04
CA ASP A 319 -15.83 -16.03 34.85
C ASP A 319 -16.39 -14.62 35.11
N LEU A 320 -17.48 -14.51 35.89
CA LEU A 320 -18.06 -13.22 36.30
C LEU A 320 -17.06 -12.35 37.08
N ALA A 321 -16.29 -12.97 37.98
CA ALA A 321 -15.25 -12.28 38.73
C ALA A 321 -14.04 -11.93 37.84
N ASP A 322 -13.53 -12.89 37.07
CA ASP A 322 -12.26 -12.75 36.33
C ASP A 322 -12.38 -11.83 35.10
N LEU A 323 -13.49 -11.91 34.36
CA LEU A 323 -13.67 -11.15 33.12
C LEU A 323 -14.36 -9.80 33.33
N TRP A 324 -15.21 -9.68 34.35
CA TRP A 324 -16.05 -8.50 34.54
C TRP A 324 -15.95 -7.87 35.94
N GLY A 325 -15.18 -8.46 36.87
CA GLY A 325 -15.03 -7.93 38.23
C GLY A 325 -16.33 -7.92 39.03
N ILE A 326 -17.27 -8.82 38.70
CA ILE A 326 -18.57 -8.91 39.36
C ILE A 326 -18.49 -9.99 40.43
N ASP A 327 -18.57 -9.58 41.69
CA ASP A 327 -18.77 -10.51 42.79
C ASP A 327 -20.18 -11.09 42.73
N SER A 328 -20.27 -12.42 42.79
CA SER A 328 -21.53 -13.15 42.73
C SER A 328 -21.57 -14.28 43.74
N GLU A 329 -22.76 -14.65 44.19
CA GLU A 329 -22.99 -15.76 45.12
C GLU A 329 -23.77 -16.88 44.44
N ILE A 330 -23.49 -18.12 44.84
CA ILE A 330 -24.24 -19.30 44.39
C ILE A 330 -25.14 -19.78 45.53
N GLY A 331 -26.41 -20.07 45.23
CA GLY A 331 -27.27 -20.74 46.19
C GLY A 331 -28.48 -21.41 45.60
N PRO A 332 -29.27 -22.09 46.44
CA PRO A 332 -30.44 -22.82 45.98
C PRO A 332 -31.51 -21.87 45.43
N SER A 333 -32.14 -22.27 44.32
CA SER A 333 -33.43 -21.70 43.90
C SER A 333 -34.58 -22.26 44.72
#